data_AF-A0A6B3C8X2-F1
#
_entry.id   AF-A0A6B3C8X2-F1
#
_cell.length_a   1.000
_cell.length_b   1.000
_cell.length_c   1.000
_cell.angle_alpha   90.00
_cell.angle_beta   90.00
_cell.angle_gamma   90.00
#
_symmetry.space_group_name_H-M   'P 1'
#
loop_
_entity.id
_entity.type
_entity.pdbx_description
1 polymer ?
#
loop_
_entity_poly.entity_id
_entity_poly.type
_entity_poly.pdbx_seq_one_letter_code
_entity_poly.pdbx_strand_id
1 'polypeptide(L)' 'AWLHPDQRCLELAVKRRAFGRALRNPGPWGTEDVARAVARATEQDQPQHSTTVPGTDPGADRRQGSGLEADGDPMSTHR' A
#
# COMPACT_ATOMS: atom_id res chain seq x y z
N ALA A 1 1.49 -10.27 -15.56
CA ALA A 1 0.80 -9.04 -15.15
C ALA A 1 -0.18 -9.42 -14.05
N TRP A 2 -0.19 -8.71 -12.92
CA TRP A 2 -1.15 -8.94 -11.84
C TRP A 2 -2.11 -7.75 -11.78
N LEU A 3 -3.41 -8.02 -11.64
CA LEU A 3 -4.47 -7.03 -11.55
C LEU A 3 -5.25 -7.30 -10.26
N HIS A 4 -5.52 -6.25 -9.50
CA HIS A 4 -6.41 -6.34 -8.35
C HIS A 4 -7.83 -6.69 -8.81
N PRO A 5 -8.58 -7.56 -8.10
CA PRO A 5 -9.98 -7.82 -8.40
C PRO A 5 -10.83 -6.62 -7.96
N ASP A 6 -10.71 -5.50 -8.67
CA ASP A 6 -11.52 -4.29 -8.53
C ASP A 6 -11.87 -3.79 -9.94
N GLN A 7 -13.14 -3.46 -10.15
CA GLN A 7 -13.66 -2.98 -11.42
C GLN A 7 -12.96 -1.68 -11.88
N ARG A 8 -12.63 -0.76 -10.96
CA ARG A 8 -11.92 0.48 -11.27
C ARG A 8 -10.50 0.21 -11.76
N CYS A 9 -9.84 -0.80 -11.19
CA CYS A 9 -8.51 -1.22 -11.65
C CYS A 9 -8.56 -1.79 -13.07
N LEU A 10 -9.59 -2.59 -13.37
CA LEU A 10 -9.81 -3.12 -14.72
C LEU A 10 -10.03 -1.99 -15.74
N GLU A 11 -10.93 -1.06 -15.47
CA GLU A 11 -11.21 0.07 -16.37
C GLU A 11 -9.95 0.89 -16.68
N LEU A 12 -9.14 1.16 -15.65
CA LEU A 12 -7.89 1.89 -15.82
C LEU A 12 -6.88 1.09 -16.66
N ALA A 13 -6.80 -0.23 -16.47
CA ALA A 13 -5.91 -1.10 -17.23
C ALA A 13 -6.29 -1.13 -18.72
N VAL A 14 -7.59 -1.18 -19.03
CA VAL A 14 -8.11 -1.11 -20.41
C VAL A 14 -7.80 0.25 -21.03
N LYS A 15 -8.14 1.35 -20.35
CA LYS A 15 -7.91 2.72 -20.83
C LYS A 15 -6.44 2.98 -21.15
N ARG A 16 -5.52 2.42 -20.34
CA ARG A 16 -4.06 2.57 -20.51
C ARG A 16 -3.45 1.56 -21.50
N ARG A 17 -4.24 0.67 -22.09
CA ARG A 17 -3.77 -0.46 -22.94
C ARG A 17 -2.70 -1.30 -22.23
N ALA A 18 -2.88 -1.53 -20.93
CA ALA A 18 -1.89 -2.20 -20.09
C ALA A 18 -1.67 -3.66 -20.51
N PHE A 19 -2.73 -4.37 -20.92
CA PHE A 19 -2.67 -5.78 -21.32
C PHE A 19 -1.78 -6.00 -22.55
N GLY A 20 -1.96 -5.21 -23.61
CA GLY A 20 -1.10 -5.31 -24.80
C GLY A 20 0.38 -5.06 -24.50
N ARG A 21 0.68 -4.14 -23.57
CA ARG A 21 2.06 -3.89 -23.11
C ARG A 21 2.60 -5.03 -22.27
N ALA A 22 1.82 -5.54 -21.31
CA ALA A 22 2.24 -6.60 -20.40
C ALA A 22 2.42 -7.94 -21.10
N LEU A 23 1.58 -8.23 -22.10
CA LEU A 23 1.59 -9.46 -22.87
C LEU A 23 2.43 -9.33 -24.15
N ARG A 24 2.99 -8.15 -24.42
CA ARG A 24 3.82 -7.82 -25.60
C ARG A 24 3.18 -8.23 -26.93
N ASN A 25 1.86 -8.25 -26.99
CA ASN A 25 1.10 -8.59 -28.18
C ASN A 25 0.13 -7.44 -28.53
N PRO A 26 0.36 -6.74 -29.66
CA PRO A 26 -0.53 -5.69 -30.13
C PRO A 26 -1.72 -6.30 -30.89
N GLY A 27 -2.60 -6.99 -30.17
CA GLY A 27 -3.89 -7.46 -30.68
C GLY A 27 -5.06 -6.71 -30.03
N PRO A 28 -6.26 -6.72 -30.64
CA PRO A 28 -7.48 -6.36 -29.93
C PRO A 28 -7.71 -7.41 -28.84
N TRP A 29 -7.67 -6.98 -27.58
CA TRP A 29 -7.96 -7.85 -26.44
C TRP A 29 -9.42 -7.68 -26.09
N GLY A 30 -10.19 -8.77 -26.19
CA GLY A 30 -11.50 -8.84 -25.54
C GLY A 30 -11.29 -8.75 -24.03
N THR A 31 -11.93 -7.76 -23.39
CA THR A 31 -11.83 -7.55 -21.94
C THR A 31 -12.99 -8.17 -21.19
N GLU A 32 -13.93 -8.79 -21.89
CA GLU A 32 -15.15 -9.38 -21.36
C GLU A 32 -14.84 -10.54 -20.40
N ASP A 33 -13.93 -11.43 -20.79
CA ASP A 33 -13.49 -12.55 -19.93
C ASP A 33 -12.79 -12.07 -18.66
N VAL A 34 -11.97 -11.02 -18.79
CA VAL A 34 -11.28 -10.42 -17.65
C VAL A 34 -12.28 -9.73 -16.73
N ALA A 35 -13.28 -9.03 -17.27
CA ALA A 35 -14.35 -8.41 -16.49
C ALA A 35 -15.15 -9.44 -15.69
N ARG A 36 -15.51 -10.57 -16.31
CA ARG A 36 -16.20 -11.67 -15.62
C ARG A 36 -15.33 -12.30 -14.53
N ALA A 37 -14.04 -12.47 -14.78
CA ALA A 37 -13.10 -12.99 -13.79
C ALA A 37 -12.91 -12.04 -12.60
N VAL A 38 -12.82 -10.72 -12.86
CA VAL A 38 -12.73 -9.69 -11.82
C VAL A 38 -14.02 -9.66 -10.99
N ALA A 39 -15.19 -9.71 -11.61
CA ALA A 39 -16.47 -9.77 -10.89
C ALA A 39 -16.52 -10.97 -9.94
N ARG A 40 -16.22 -12.18 -10.43
CA ARG A 40 -16.16 -13.38 -9.58
C ARG A 40 -15.15 -13.25 -8.46
N ALA A 41 -13.98 -12.68 -8.74
CA ALA A 41 -12.93 -12.50 -7.74
C ALA A 41 -13.33 -11.47 -6.68
N THR A 42 -14.06 -10.40 -7.02
CA THR A 42 -14.59 -9.43 -6.03
C THR A 42 -15.57 -10.09 -5.06
N GLU A 43 -16.35 -11.08 -5.52
CA GLU A 43 -17.28 -11.83 -4.68
C GLU A 43 -16.54 -12.79 -3.74
N GLN A 44 -15.41 -13.34 -4.18
CA GLN A 44 -14.58 -14.27 -3.41
C GLN A 44 -13.64 -13.54 -2.42
N ASP A 45 -13.23 -12.32 -2.74
CA ASP A 45 -12.41 -11.43 -1.91
C ASP A 45 -13.22 -10.69 -0.82
N GLN A 46 -14.42 -11.19 -0.49
CA GLN A 46 -15.11 -10.83 0.76
C GLN A 46 -14.57 -11.62 1.97
N PRO A 47 -13.33 -11.34 2.41
CA PRO A 47 -13.05 -11.22 3.82
C PRO A 47 -12.52 -9.80 4.12
N GLN A 48 -13.40 -8.98 4.72
CA GLN A 48 -13.00 -7.94 5.68
C GLN A 48 -12.07 -6.81 5.16
N HIS A 49 -12.18 -6.37 3.90
CA HIS A 49 -11.52 -5.13 3.47
C HIS A 49 -12.30 -3.90 3.97
N SER A 50 -12.34 -3.76 5.30
CA SER A 50 -12.49 -2.48 5.96
C SER A 50 -11.27 -1.66 5.60
N THR A 51 -11.33 -0.88 4.51
CA THR A 51 -10.45 0.27 4.34
C THR A 51 -10.88 1.34 5.35
N THR A 52 -10.77 1.02 6.64
CA THR A 52 -10.56 2.02 7.67
C THR A 52 -9.12 2.43 7.50
N VAL A 53 -8.88 3.55 6.82
CA VAL A 53 -7.63 4.30 7.03
C VAL A 53 -7.64 4.72 8.51
N PRO A 54 -6.83 4.12 9.41
CA PRO A 54 -6.75 4.59 10.78
C PRO A 54 -5.80 5.79 10.77
N GLY A 55 -6.34 6.97 11.09
CA GLY A 55 -5.55 8.09 11.63
C GLY A 55 -4.54 8.71 10.68
N THR A 56 -4.99 9.69 9.90
CA THR A 56 -4.19 10.93 9.84
C THR A 56 -4.45 11.66 11.16
N ASP A 57 -3.78 11.22 12.22
CA ASP A 57 -3.61 12.05 13.40
C ASP A 57 -2.54 13.09 13.05
N PRO A 58 -2.83 14.41 13.06
CA PRO A 58 -1.79 15.42 13.25
C PRO A 58 -1.41 15.38 14.74
N GLY A 59 -0.83 14.26 15.16
CA GLY A 59 -0.38 14.00 16.51
C GLY A 59 0.96 14.66 16.74
N ALA A 60 0.90 15.90 17.21
CA ALA A 60 1.72 16.43 18.29
C ALA A 60 3.19 15.98 18.28
N ASP A 61 4.06 16.92 17.93
CA ASP A 61 5.44 16.98 18.38
C ASP A 61 5.50 17.00 19.92
N ARG A 62 5.23 15.87 20.57
CA ARG A 62 5.58 15.69 21.96
C ARG A 62 7.10 15.57 22.00
N ARG A 63 7.77 16.72 22.02
CA ARG A 63 9.16 16.91 22.45
C ARG A 63 9.27 16.35 23.87
N GLN A 64 9.50 15.04 23.96
CA GLN A 64 9.93 14.39 25.17
C GLN A 64 11.39 14.75 25.36
N GLY A 65 11.63 15.90 26.00
CA GLY A 65 12.86 16.12 26.73
C GLY A 65 12.90 15.11 27.87
N SER A 66 13.59 14.01 27.67
CA SER A 66 13.96 13.09 28.74
C SER A 66 15.34 12.56 28.43
N GLY A 67 16.30 13.09 29.16
CA GLY A 67 17.70 12.70 29.17
C GLY A 67 18.36 13.55 30.24
N LEU A 68 18.28 13.12 31.49
CA LEU A 68 19.24 12.22 32.15
C LEU A 68 20.20 13.06 32.99
N GLU A 69 19.94 13.02 34.30
CA GLU A 69 20.71 13.65 35.36
C GLU A 69 22.20 13.42 35.08
N ALA A 70 22.95 14.52 34.97
CA ALA A 70 24.40 14.47 34.96
C ALA A 70 24.86 14.15 36.39
N ASP A 71 24.81 12.87 36.76
CA ASP A 71 25.54 12.35 37.91
C ASP A 71 27.03 12.51 37.61
N GLY A 72 27.61 13.56 38.20
CA GLY A 72 29.02 13.89 38.08
C GLY A 72 29.85 12.97 38.95
N ASP A 73 30.48 11.97 38.34
CA ASP A 73 31.52 11.17 38.98
C ASP A 73 32.91 11.52 38.42
N PRO A 74 33.70 12.38 39.10
CA PRO A 74 35.09 12.61 38.76
C PRO A 74 35.97 11.51 39.38
N MET A 75 36.39 10.52 38.59
CA MET A 75 37.47 9.62 39.02
C MET A 75 38.83 10.32 38.90
N SER A 76 39.36 10.69 40.07
CA SER A 76 40.72 11.20 40.31
C SER A 76 41.78 10.33 39.65
N THR A 77 42.48 10.84 38.65
CA THR A 77 43.70 10.25 38.14
C THR A 77 44.84 10.47 39.14
N HIS A 78 45.22 9.42 39.85
CA HIS A 78 46.45 9.37 40.62
C HIS A 78 47.66 9.24 39.68
N ARG A 79 48.72 10.02 39.94
CA ARG A 79 50.11 9.69 39.59
C ARG A 79 51.02 10.16 40.72
#